data_AF-A0A8D7ZX90-F1
#
_entry.id   AF-A0A8D7ZX90-F1
#
_cell.length_a   1.000
_cell.length_b   1.000
_cell.length_c   1.000
_cell.angle_alpha   90.00
_cell.angle_beta   90.00
_cell.angle_gamma   90.00
#
_symmetry.space_group_name_H-M   'P 1'
#
loop_
_entity.id
_entity.type
_entity.pdbx_description
1 polymer ?
#
loop_
_entity_poly.entity_id
_entity_poly.type
_entity_poly.pdbx_seq_one_letter_code
_entity_poly.pdbx_strand_id
1 'polypeptide(L)'
;SQNVKILKMNGYCESTDVIMTCNINNGRALRNNTVIVVNVTLDGSTLIGDQLVITAQLSSSGKEIEDADNRHTHAIELKRFSEVDVRGLYNPSYFDIDKQDGTSIIKSKLIVENLGPSNIQNTTVSVLIPETFDNGARSCPLIEAVKSVKILNGEQEFTFSSSPTTHSSTSQSNLKPFNESTHSNLDFLRNKQEVILSCHQAYVRCRNVTFFIADFTPSPQIPLQIELELDVQPKALLKLFPDEDNTLVSLFVTVDFVHAQTEIHKSTQGSIVFYRTGSGVPMWVYVLSVLLGALIL
;
A
#
# COMPACT_ATOMS: atom_id res chain seq x y z
N SER A 1 6.21 -24.93 -16.26
CA SER A 1 4.95 -24.86 -15.51
C SER A 1 5.24 -25.38 -14.12
N GLN A 2 4.89 -24.63 -13.07
CA GLN A 2 4.88 -25.23 -11.73
C GLN A 2 3.57 -25.99 -11.56
N ASN A 3 3.68 -27.16 -10.95
CA ASN A 3 2.58 -28.10 -10.78
C ASN A 3 1.74 -27.66 -9.58
N VAL A 4 0.42 -27.59 -9.76
CA VAL A 4 -0.52 -27.40 -8.66
C VAL A 4 -0.55 -28.67 -7.84
N LYS A 5 -0.28 -28.58 -6.54
CA LYS A 5 -0.29 -29.75 -5.66
C LYS A 5 -1.72 -30.08 -5.26
N ILE A 6 -2.11 -31.35 -5.40
CA ILE A 6 -3.40 -31.85 -4.90
C ILE A 6 -3.25 -32.20 -3.42
N LEU A 7 -4.09 -31.60 -2.57
CA LEU A 7 -4.09 -31.82 -1.11
C LEU A 7 -5.06 -32.92 -0.69
N LYS A 8 -6.22 -32.99 -1.34
CA LYS A 8 -7.28 -33.94 -1.02
C LYS A 8 -8.09 -34.29 -2.27
N MET A 9 -8.48 -35.55 -2.36
CA MET A 9 -9.33 -36.07 -3.42
C MET A 9 -10.23 -37.19 -2.88
N ASN A 10 -11.24 -37.60 -3.65
CA ASN A 10 -12.06 -38.77 -3.33
C ASN A 10 -11.20 -40.05 -3.29
N GLY A 11 -11.56 -41.01 -2.44
CA GLY A 11 -10.78 -42.25 -2.25
C GLY A 11 -10.75 -43.22 -3.44
N TYR A 12 -11.54 -42.96 -4.50
CA TYR A 12 -11.49 -43.69 -5.76
C TYR A 12 -10.63 -42.98 -6.82
N CYS A 13 -9.89 -41.95 -6.43
CA CYS A 13 -8.96 -41.21 -7.29
C CYS A 13 -7.52 -41.40 -6.85
N GLU A 14 -6.63 -41.41 -7.83
CA GLU A 14 -5.18 -41.47 -7.66
C GLU A 14 -4.57 -40.28 -8.41
N SER A 15 -3.44 -39.77 -7.93
CA SER A 15 -2.76 -38.62 -8.56
C SER A 15 -1.30 -38.90 -8.84
N THR A 16 -0.86 -38.50 -10.04
CA THR A 16 0.55 -38.41 -10.43
C THR A 16 0.87 -36.96 -10.73
N ASP A 17 1.46 -36.26 -9.75
CA ASP A 17 1.83 -34.83 -9.77
C ASP A 17 0.71 -33.85 -10.18
N VAL A 18 0.42 -33.76 -11.48
CA VAL A 18 -0.52 -32.82 -12.12
C VAL A 18 -1.74 -33.49 -12.72
N ILE A 19 -1.75 -34.83 -12.82
CA ILE A 19 -2.87 -35.60 -13.36
C ILE A 19 -3.52 -36.37 -12.23
N MET A 20 -4.84 -36.26 -12.12
CA MET A 20 -5.67 -37.07 -11.23
C MET A 20 -6.57 -37.96 -12.07
N THR A 21 -6.54 -39.27 -11.79
CA THR A 21 -7.37 -40.27 -12.45
C THR A 21 -8.32 -40.87 -11.43
N CYS A 22 -9.61 -40.87 -11.74
CA CYS A 22 -10.63 -41.42 -10.86
C CYS A 22 -11.23 -42.68 -11.47
N ASN A 23 -11.17 -43.80 -10.74
CA ASN A 23 -11.86 -45.02 -11.11
C ASN A 23 -13.32 -44.96 -10.65
N ILE A 24 -14.14 -44.34 -11.48
CA ILE A 24 -15.55 -44.12 -11.20
C ILE A 24 -16.30 -45.46 -11.19
N ASN A 25 -17.15 -45.66 -10.17
CA ASN A 25 -17.99 -46.86 -10.02
C ASN A 25 -17.19 -48.18 -9.99
N ASN A 26 -15.94 -48.14 -9.51
CA ASN A 26 -15.03 -49.29 -9.47
C ASN A 26 -14.88 -49.98 -10.84
N GLY A 27 -14.93 -49.20 -11.93
CA GLY A 27 -14.80 -49.69 -13.31
C GLY A 27 -16.05 -50.37 -13.85
N ARG A 28 -17.18 -50.31 -13.13
CA ARG A 28 -18.46 -50.86 -13.60
C ARG A 28 -19.23 -49.84 -14.43
N ALA A 29 -20.07 -50.35 -15.34
CA ALA A 29 -20.95 -49.52 -16.16
C ALA A 29 -21.82 -48.60 -15.29
N LEU A 30 -21.87 -47.33 -15.68
CA LEU A 30 -22.75 -46.34 -15.07
C LEU A 30 -24.18 -46.55 -15.55
N ARG A 31 -25.15 -46.28 -14.68
CA ARG A 31 -26.56 -46.28 -15.08
C ARG A 31 -26.86 -44.98 -15.83
N ASN A 32 -27.85 -45.00 -16.72
CA ASN A 32 -28.35 -43.79 -17.35
C ASN A 32 -28.72 -42.74 -16.30
N ASN A 33 -28.37 -41.49 -16.58
CA ASN A 33 -28.62 -40.32 -15.73
C ASN A 33 -27.94 -40.38 -14.34
N THR A 34 -26.86 -41.17 -14.20
CA THR A 34 -26.05 -41.14 -12.98
C THR A 34 -25.23 -39.85 -12.93
N VAL A 35 -25.33 -39.11 -11.81
CA VAL A 35 -24.50 -37.95 -11.53
C VAL A 35 -23.43 -38.34 -10.51
N ILE A 36 -22.17 -38.06 -10.83
CA ILE A 36 -21.03 -38.31 -9.95
C ILE A 36 -20.34 -36.98 -9.67
N VAL A 37 -20.09 -36.72 -8.40
CA VAL A 37 -19.40 -35.52 -7.94
C VAL A 37 -18.01 -35.92 -7.46
N VAL A 38 -16.99 -35.30 -8.07
CA VAL A 38 -15.58 -35.44 -7.71
C VAL A 38 -15.15 -34.15 -7.03
N ASN A 39 -14.74 -34.24 -5.77
CA ASN A 39 -14.27 -33.11 -4.99
C ASN A 39 -12.74 -33.15 -4.92
N VAL A 40 -12.11 -32.04 -5.29
CA VAL A 40 -10.65 -31.90 -5.29
C VAL A 40 -10.28 -30.64 -4.51
N THR A 41 -9.29 -30.75 -3.63
CA THR A 41 -8.68 -29.61 -2.95
C THR A 41 -7.28 -29.40 -3.48
N LEU A 42 -7.02 -28.21 -3.99
CA LEU A 42 -5.75 -27.81 -4.59
C LEU A 42 -5.00 -26.87 -3.64
N ASP A 43 -3.69 -27.01 -3.58
CA ASP A 43 -2.79 -26.06 -2.94
C ASP A 43 -2.49 -24.92 -3.92
N GLY A 44 -3.01 -23.73 -3.60
CA GLY A 44 -2.81 -22.54 -4.42
C GLY A 44 -1.52 -21.77 -4.12
N SER A 45 -0.75 -22.16 -3.09
CA SER A 45 0.36 -21.35 -2.55
C SER A 45 1.52 -21.15 -3.52
N THR A 46 1.68 -22.04 -4.51
CA THR A 46 2.75 -21.99 -5.51
C THR A 46 2.25 -21.62 -6.91
N LEU A 47 1.02 -21.13 -7.04
CA LEU A 47 0.47 -20.76 -8.34
C LEU A 47 1.16 -19.49 -8.87
N ILE A 48 1.63 -19.58 -10.11
CA ILE A 48 2.26 -18.47 -10.84
C ILE A 48 1.57 -18.35 -12.20
N GLY A 49 1.36 -17.11 -12.64
CA GLY A 49 0.70 -16.78 -13.90
C GLY A 49 -0.61 -16.05 -13.68
N ASP A 50 -1.42 -15.98 -14.73
CA ASP A 50 -2.65 -15.18 -14.74
C ASP A 50 -3.92 -16.04 -14.61
N GLN A 51 -3.80 -17.35 -14.88
CA GLN A 51 -4.91 -18.29 -14.78
C GLN A 51 -4.45 -19.71 -14.45
N LEU A 52 -5.29 -20.43 -13.71
CA LEU A 52 -5.22 -21.87 -13.53
C LEU A 52 -6.23 -22.54 -14.46
N VAL A 53 -5.73 -23.38 -15.37
CA VAL A 53 -6.58 -24.13 -16.31
C VAL A 53 -6.74 -25.56 -15.82
N ILE A 54 -7.99 -25.96 -15.57
CA ILE A 54 -8.36 -27.32 -15.17
C ILE A 54 -9.04 -27.98 -16.37
N THR A 55 -8.54 -29.15 -16.78
CA THR A 55 -9.18 -29.98 -17.80
C THR A 55 -9.67 -31.26 -17.17
N ALA A 56 -10.97 -31.51 -17.26
CA ALA A 56 -11.59 -32.77 -16.91
C ALA A 56 -11.91 -33.54 -18.19
N GLN A 57 -11.60 -34.83 -18.19
CA GLN A 57 -11.96 -35.73 -19.27
C GLN A 57 -12.56 -37.01 -18.69
N LEU A 58 -13.72 -37.39 -19.21
CA LEU A 58 -14.33 -38.68 -18.96
C LEU A 58 -13.93 -39.66 -20.06
N SER A 59 -13.70 -40.91 -19.71
CA SER A 59 -13.44 -41.97 -20.68
C SER A 59 -14.12 -43.26 -20.24
N SER A 60 -14.59 -44.04 -21.22
CA SER A 60 -15.12 -45.39 -21.00
C SER A 60 -14.47 -46.38 -21.97
N SER A 61 -14.56 -47.68 -21.66
CA SER A 61 -14.12 -48.74 -22.56
C SER A 61 -15.14 -49.05 -23.68
N GLY A 62 -16.29 -48.36 -23.67
CA GLY A 62 -17.33 -48.50 -24.69
C GLY A 62 -16.99 -47.74 -25.97
N LYS A 63 -17.74 -48.01 -27.04
CA LYS A 63 -17.68 -47.20 -28.25
C LYS A 63 -18.54 -45.95 -28.02
N GLU A 64 -17.87 -44.84 -27.69
CA GLU A 64 -18.51 -43.53 -27.55
C GLU A 64 -19.08 -43.07 -28.90
N ILE A 65 -20.21 -42.37 -28.84
CA ILE A 65 -20.86 -41.81 -30.03
C ILE A 65 -20.25 -40.45 -30.36
N GLU A 66 -19.91 -39.67 -29.33
CA GLU A 66 -19.26 -38.37 -29.42
C GLU A 66 -18.13 -38.33 -28.39
N ASP A 67 -16.88 -38.23 -28.83
CA ASP A 67 -15.74 -38.15 -27.89
C ASP A 67 -15.52 -36.71 -27.38
N ALA A 68 -16.09 -35.72 -28.07
CA ALA A 68 -15.82 -34.31 -27.82
C ALA A 68 -16.58 -33.74 -26.61
N ASP A 69 -17.72 -34.31 -26.24
CA ASP A 69 -18.53 -33.88 -25.09
C ASP A 69 -17.96 -34.34 -23.74
N ASN A 70 -17.09 -35.35 -23.78
CA ASN A 70 -16.43 -35.93 -22.63
C ASN A 70 -15.29 -35.08 -22.07
N ARG A 71 -14.95 -33.95 -22.71
CA ARG A 71 -13.89 -33.05 -22.26
C ARG A 71 -14.45 -31.69 -21.88
N HIS A 72 -14.12 -31.25 -20.67
CA HIS A 72 -14.44 -29.91 -20.19
C HIS A 72 -13.18 -29.20 -19.73
N THR A 73 -13.06 -27.92 -20.06
CA THR A 73 -11.96 -27.07 -19.62
C THR A 73 -12.53 -25.85 -18.91
N HIS A 74 -12.00 -25.57 -17.72
CA HIS A 74 -12.36 -24.41 -16.92
C HIS A 74 -11.10 -23.61 -16.58
N ALA A 75 -11.18 -22.29 -16.69
CA ALA A 75 -10.10 -21.39 -16.35
C ALA A 75 -10.50 -20.55 -15.12
N ILE A 76 -9.63 -20.54 -14.12
CA ILE A 76 -9.77 -19.73 -12.90
C ILE A 76 -8.75 -18.60 -13.00
N GLU A 77 -9.22 -17.36 -13.04
CA GLU A 77 -8.33 -16.19 -13.02
C GLU A 77 -7.61 -16.07 -11.68
N LEU A 78 -6.29 -15.84 -11.73
CA LEU A 78 -5.47 -15.62 -10.56
C LEU A 78 -5.28 -14.12 -10.35
N LYS A 79 -5.72 -13.62 -9.20
CA LYS A 79 -5.53 -12.21 -8.82
C LYS A 79 -4.38 -12.09 -7.84
N ARG A 80 -3.45 -11.19 -8.15
CA ARG A 80 -2.34 -10.83 -7.27
C ARG A 80 -2.76 -9.67 -6.38
N PHE A 81 -2.62 -9.85 -5.08
CA PHE A 81 -2.83 -8.78 -4.11
C PHE A 81 -1.72 -8.78 -3.06
N SER A 82 -1.40 -7.59 -2.57
CA SER A 82 -0.40 -7.37 -1.54
C SER A 82 -0.88 -6.27 -0.58
N GLU A 83 -0.58 -6.43 0.69
CA GLU A 83 -0.78 -5.43 1.72
C GLU A 83 0.59 -4.83 2.03
N VAL A 84 0.72 -3.51 1.92
CA VAL A 84 1.95 -2.79 2.19
C VAL A 84 1.75 -1.87 3.38
N ASP A 85 2.61 -2.01 4.39
CA ASP A 85 2.65 -1.08 5.51
C ASP A 85 3.84 -0.13 5.36
N VAL A 86 3.58 1.15 5.62
CA VAL A 86 4.58 2.23 5.56
C VAL A 86 4.64 2.91 6.91
N ARG A 87 5.79 2.80 7.58
CA ARG A 87 6.03 3.39 8.91
C ARG A 87 7.07 4.49 8.81
N GLY A 88 6.65 5.73 9.05
CA GLY A 88 7.50 6.92 9.08
C GLY A 88 8.03 7.20 10.48
N LEU A 89 9.35 7.23 10.61
CA LEU A 89 10.06 7.63 11.82
C LEU A 89 10.76 8.96 11.57
N TYR A 90 10.49 9.96 12.40
CA TYR A 90 10.97 11.33 12.21
C TYR A 90 11.77 11.78 13.44
N ASN A 91 12.93 12.40 13.22
CA ASN A 91 13.75 12.96 14.27
C ASN A 91 14.26 14.38 13.89
N PRO A 92 13.82 15.43 14.60
CA PRO A 92 12.77 15.41 15.64
C PRO A 92 11.41 15.07 15.02
N SER A 93 10.52 14.48 15.82
CA SER A 93 9.15 14.12 15.38
C SER A 93 8.14 15.25 15.55
N TYR A 94 8.48 16.28 16.33
CA TYR A 94 7.61 17.42 16.58
C TYR A 94 8.34 18.76 16.69
N PHE A 95 7.63 19.85 16.40
CA PHE A 95 8.10 21.22 16.49
C PHE A 95 7.07 22.13 17.16
N ASP A 96 7.52 22.87 18.17
CA ASP A 96 6.79 24.03 18.70
C ASP A 96 7.06 25.23 17.77
N ILE A 97 6.07 25.57 16.94
CA ILE A 97 6.18 26.58 15.88
C ILE A 97 6.65 27.93 16.43
N ASP A 98 6.20 28.33 17.62
CA ASP A 98 6.53 29.64 18.22
C ASP A 98 7.99 29.70 18.72
N LYS A 99 8.61 28.54 18.96
CA LYS A 99 9.99 28.43 19.48
C LYS A 99 11.06 28.18 18.43
N GLN A 100 10.69 27.86 17.20
CA GLN A 100 11.68 27.56 16.15
C GLN A 100 12.10 28.84 15.45
N ASP A 101 13.39 29.15 15.38
CA ASP A 101 13.90 30.25 14.55
C ASP A 101 14.54 29.71 13.27
N GLY A 102 13.96 30.06 12.12
CA GLY A 102 14.49 29.68 10.80
C GLY A 102 14.20 28.23 10.38
N THR A 103 15.10 27.67 9.58
CA THR A 103 15.00 26.31 9.01
C THR A 103 15.49 25.27 10.02
N SER A 104 14.79 24.14 10.12
CA SER A 104 15.15 23.01 10.96
C SER A 104 15.39 21.75 10.12
N ILE A 105 16.33 20.90 10.54
CA ILE A 105 16.66 19.66 9.85
C ILE A 105 15.88 18.51 10.48
N ILE A 106 15.21 17.71 9.65
CA ILE A 106 14.56 16.46 10.05
C ILE A 106 15.25 15.29 9.37
N LYS A 107 15.61 14.29 10.16
CA LYS A 107 15.97 12.97 9.66
C LYS A 107 14.70 12.12 9.62
N SER A 108 14.28 11.73 8.43
CA SER A 108 13.11 10.88 8.18
C SER A 108 13.58 9.51 7.74
N LYS A 109 13.00 8.46 8.31
CA LYS A 109 13.18 7.08 7.90
C LYS A 109 11.83 6.45 7.65
N LEU A 110 11.54 6.12 6.39
CA LEU A 110 10.34 5.38 6.00
C LEU A 110 10.70 3.90 5.89
N ILE A 111 9.99 3.06 6.63
CA ILE A 111 10.12 1.61 6.60
C ILE A 111 8.90 1.09 5.83
N VAL A 112 9.15 0.42 4.71
CA VAL A 112 8.13 -0.10 3.80
C VAL A 112 8.21 -1.62 3.80
N GLU A 113 7.10 -2.27 4.15
CA GLU A 113 7.00 -3.71 4.33
C GLU A 113 5.87 -4.29 3.48
N ASN A 114 6.17 -5.32 2.69
CA ASN A 114 5.14 -6.13 2.04
C ASN A 114 4.69 -7.22 3.02
N LEU A 115 3.47 -7.08 3.53
CA LEU A 115 2.82 -8.01 4.46
C LEU A 115 1.85 -8.95 3.75
N GLY A 116 1.53 -8.68 2.47
CA GLY A 116 0.59 -9.49 1.70
C GLY A 116 1.21 -10.76 1.12
N PRO A 117 0.40 -11.62 0.47
CA PRO A 117 0.88 -12.91 -0.03
C PRO A 117 1.62 -12.83 -1.36
N SER A 118 1.46 -11.76 -2.13
CA SER A 118 2.06 -11.62 -3.46
C SER A 118 3.29 -10.73 -3.45
N ASN A 119 4.27 -11.07 -4.28
CA ASN A 119 5.35 -10.16 -4.63
C ASN A 119 4.79 -8.94 -5.40
N ILE A 120 5.41 -7.79 -5.20
CA ILE A 120 5.20 -6.62 -6.05
C ILE A 120 6.38 -6.57 -7.03
N GLN A 121 6.08 -6.82 -8.30
CA GLN A 121 7.10 -6.98 -9.35
C GLN A 121 7.08 -5.81 -10.32
N ASN A 122 8.27 -5.48 -10.85
CA ASN A 122 8.47 -4.50 -11.92
C ASN A 122 7.75 -3.18 -11.68
N THR A 123 7.89 -2.63 -10.48
CA THR A 123 7.17 -1.43 -10.05
C THR A 123 8.13 -0.25 -9.92
N THR A 124 7.64 0.95 -10.18
CA THR A 124 8.30 2.18 -9.75
C THR A 124 7.76 2.58 -8.40
N VAL A 125 8.63 2.73 -7.41
CA VAL A 125 8.27 3.32 -6.11
C VAL A 125 8.46 4.82 -6.18
N SER A 126 7.47 5.56 -5.71
CA SER A 126 7.39 7.02 -5.73
C SER A 126 7.25 7.53 -4.31
N VAL A 127 8.23 8.31 -3.86
CA VAL A 127 8.21 8.98 -2.56
C VAL A 127 7.83 10.43 -2.80
N LEU A 128 6.64 10.79 -2.35
CA LEU A 128 6.09 12.12 -2.52
C LEU A 128 6.33 12.93 -1.25
N ILE A 129 7.13 13.99 -1.41
CA ILE A 129 7.60 14.87 -0.33
C ILE A 129 6.89 16.22 -0.49
N PRO A 130 6.04 16.64 0.48
CA PRO A 130 5.34 17.92 0.42
C PRO A 130 6.29 19.13 0.49
N GLU A 131 6.41 19.92 -0.57
CA GLU A 131 7.31 21.07 -0.59
C GLU A 131 6.60 22.36 -0.23
N THR A 132 5.42 22.59 -0.83
CA THR A 132 4.69 23.84 -0.64
C THR A 132 3.19 23.59 -0.55
N PHE A 133 2.54 24.33 0.34
CA PHE A 133 1.10 24.53 0.31
C PHE A 133 0.81 25.78 -0.52
N ASP A 134 -0.16 25.70 -1.42
CA ASP A 134 -0.66 26.81 -2.23
C ASP A 134 -2.11 26.54 -2.64
N ASN A 135 -3.04 27.32 -2.10
CA ASN A 135 -4.46 27.27 -2.48
C ASN A 135 -4.90 28.50 -3.30
N GLY A 136 -3.95 29.25 -3.85
CA GLY A 136 -4.21 30.50 -4.59
C GLY A 136 -4.45 31.73 -3.71
N ALA A 137 -4.83 31.55 -2.44
CA ALA A 137 -5.01 32.64 -1.47
C ALA A 137 -3.83 32.75 -0.49
N ARG A 138 -3.30 31.61 -0.05
CA ARG A 138 -2.16 31.50 0.87
C ARG A 138 -1.15 30.53 0.28
N SER A 139 0.12 30.90 0.39
CA SER A 139 1.23 30.03 0.04
C SER A 139 2.23 29.94 1.19
N CYS A 140 2.68 28.73 1.48
CA CYS A 140 3.58 28.42 2.57
C CYS A 140 4.57 27.33 2.16
N PRO A 141 5.90 27.53 2.31
CA PRO A 141 6.84 26.42 2.24
C PRO A 141 6.60 25.45 3.41
N LEU A 142 6.62 24.16 3.12
CA LEU A 142 6.50 23.06 4.07
C LEU A 142 7.87 22.40 4.26
N ILE A 143 8.44 21.89 3.16
CA ILE A 143 9.80 21.37 3.06
C ILE A 143 10.53 22.23 2.01
N GLU A 144 11.56 22.94 2.45
CA GLU A 144 12.35 23.85 1.63
C GLU A 144 13.34 23.10 0.74
N ALA A 145 13.98 22.05 1.28
CA ALA A 145 14.96 21.26 0.55
C ALA A 145 15.04 19.81 1.05
N VAL A 146 15.43 18.93 0.14
CA VAL A 146 15.82 17.55 0.45
C VAL A 146 17.35 17.49 0.36
N LYS A 147 18.04 17.44 1.50
CA LYS A 147 19.50 17.45 1.61
C LYS A 147 20.14 16.15 1.19
N SER A 148 19.50 15.03 1.54
CA SER A 148 19.97 13.71 1.15
C SER A 148 18.82 12.73 1.03
N VAL A 149 19.03 11.73 0.18
CA VAL A 149 18.14 10.58 -0.04
C VAL A 149 19.01 9.35 -0.07
N LYS A 150 18.66 8.33 0.71
CA LYS A 150 19.23 6.99 0.64
C LYS A 150 18.10 5.98 0.62
N ILE A 151 18.17 5.01 -0.29
CA ILE A 151 17.16 3.98 -0.45
C ILE A 151 17.85 2.63 -0.34
N LEU A 152 17.44 1.83 0.63
CA LEU A 152 18.08 0.59 1.01
C LEU A 152 17.06 -0.56 1.01
N ASN A 153 17.42 -1.71 0.47
CA ASN A 153 16.72 -2.97 0.69
C ASN A 153 17.73 -3.98 1.25
N GLY A 154 17.75 -4.15 2.57
CA GLY A 154 18.85 -4.85 3.24
C GLY A 154 20.18 -4.12 3.04
N GLU A 155 21.15 -4.78 2.43
CA GLU A 155 22.47 -4.21 2.12
C GLU A 155 22.53 -3.52 0.75
N GLN A 156 21.49 -3.66 -0.09
CA GLN A 156 21.47 -3.09 -1.43
C GLN A 156 21.01 -1.62 -1.40
N GLU A 157 21.82 -0.73 -1.94
CA GLU A 157 21.45 0.67 -2.17
C GLU A 157 20.91 0.88 -3.59
N PHE A 158 19.84 1.67 -3.74
CA PHE A 158 19.18 1.96 -5.00
C PHE A 158 19.57 3.31 -5.56
N THR A 159 19.72 3.38 -6.88
CA THR A 159 19.76 4.65 -7.60
C THR A 159 18.35 5.23 -7.71
N PHE A 160 18.24 6.55 -7.61
CA PHE A 160 16.98 7.26 -7.69
C PHE A 160 17.05 8.43 -8.65
N SER A 161 15.89 8.84 -9.14
CA SER A 161 15.68 10.10 -9.83
C SER A 161 14.75 10.99 -9.01
N SER A 162 14.94 12.30 -9.08
CA SER A 162 14.06 13.26 -8.42
C SER A 162 13.56 14.30 -9.40
N SER A 163 12.27 14.62 -9.31
CA SER A 163 11.64 15.65 -10.13
C SER A 163 10.53 16.37 -9.34
N PRO A 164 10.27 17.65 -9.63
CA PRO A 164 9.07 18.31 -9.14
C PRO A 164 7.84 17.65 -9.78
N THR A 165 6.78 17.45 -9.00
CA THR A 165 5.50 16.98 -9.54
C THR A 165 4.63 18.12 -10.00
N THR A 166 3.97 17.93 -11.13
CA THR A 166 2.77 18.69 -11.51
C THR A 166 1.59 17.77 -11.19
N HIS A 167 0.87 18.07 -10.10
CA HIS A 167 -0.31 17.36 -9.57
C HIS A 167 -0.42 15.86 -9.96
N SER A 168 0.04 14.96 -9.10
CA SER A 168 -0.12 13.52 -9.36
C SER A 168 -1.49 13.00 -8.94
N SER A 169 -2.16 12.46 -9.94
CA SER A 169 -3.39 11.67 -9.95
C SER A 169 -3.42 10.47 -8.98
N THR A 170 -4.61 10.24 -8.42
CA THR A 170 -5.27 8.96 -8.06
C THR A 170 -4.37 7.78 -7.66
N SER A 171 -3.88 7.80 -6.42
CA SER A 171 -3.71 6.58 -5.63
C SER A 171 -4.88 6.56 -4.63
N GLN A 172 -5.77 5.57 -4.71
CA GLN A 172 -6.85 5.37 -3.73
C GLN A 172 -6.26 4.94 -2.39
N SER A 173 -5.58 5.86 -1.71
CA SER A 173 -5.55 5.82 -0.25
C SER A 173 -6.99 6.05 0.24
N ASN A 174 -7.37 5.50 1.39
CA ASN A 174 -8.67 5.77 2.04
C ASN A 174 -8.76 7.23 2.57
N LEU A 175 -8.41 8.21 1.74
CA LEU A 175 -8.69 9.63 1.94
C LEU A 175 -9.81 9.97 0.97
N LYS A 176 -11.03 10.16 1.51
CA LYS A 176 -12.23 10.48 0.73
C LYS A 176 -11.93 11.65 -0.24
N PRO A 177 -12.28 11.53 -1.54
CA PRO A 177 -12.15 12.63 -2.48
C PRO A 177 -13.01 13.81 -2.00
N PHE A 178 -12.39 14.96 -1.78
CA PHE A 178 -13.06 16.19 -1.34
C PHE A 178 -13.62 16.92 -2.56
N ASN A 179 -14.87 17.36 -2.46
CA ASN A 179 -15.62 17.99 -3.55
C ASN A 179 -15.25 19.47 -3.65
N GLU A 180 -14.68 19.87 -4.79
CA GLU A 180 -14.27 21.25 -5.07
C GLU A 180 -15.49 22.15 -5.29
N SER A 181 -15.90 22.92 -4.26
CA SER A 181 -16.59 24.18 -4.52
C SER A 181 -16.38 25.18 -3.38
N THR A 182 -15.71 26.29 -3.71
CA THR A 182 -15.77 27.60 -3.04
C THR A 182 -15.60 27.61 -1.52
N HIS A 183 -14.37 27.43 -1.02
CA HIS A 183 -14.04 27.76 0.37
C HIS A 183 -12.78 28.63 0.47
N SER A 184 -12.97 29.92 0.76
CA SER A 184 -11.93 30.87 1.19
C SER A 184 -11.50 30.65 2.65
N ASN A 185 -11.98 29.60 3.31
CA ASN A 185 -11.67 29.26 4.70
C ASN A 185 -10.99 27.90 4.77
N LEU A 186 -9.93 27.79 5.57
CA LEU A 186 -9.12 26.57 5.74
C LEU A 186 -9.83 25.47 6.57
N ASP A 187 -11.12 25.66 6.87
CA ASP A 187 -11.94 24.74 7.66
C ASP A 187 -11.94 23.32 7.09
N PHE A 188 -11.78 23.17 5.76
CA PHE A 188 -11.70 21.85 5.10
C PHE A 188 -10.47 21.03 5.50
N LEU A 189 -9.40 21.67 6.00
CA LEU A 189 -8.20 20.98 6.49
C LEU A 189 -8.40 20.40 7.89
N ARG A 190 -9.39 20.90 8.63
CA ARG A 190 -9.50 20.74 10.07
C ARG A 190 -10.41 19.55 10.39
N ASN A 191 -9.84 18.35 10.55
CA ASN A 191 -10.56 17.26 11.18
C ASN A 191 -10.42 17.40 12.70
N LYS A 192 -11.34 18.16 13.31
CA LYS A 192 -11.53 18.30 14.77
C LYS A 192 -10.43 18.93 15.65
N GLN A 193 -9.28 19.35 15.11
CA GLN A 193 -8.25 20.26 15.71
C GLN A 193 -6.89 20.09 15.01
N GLU A 194 -6.76 19.06 14.18
CA GLU A 194 -5.56 18.74 13.41
C GLU A 194 -5.73 19.09 11.93
N VAL A 195 -4.69 19.70 11.37
CA VAL A 195 -4.54 20.01 9.95
C VAL A 195 -3.62 18.96 9.35
N ILE A 196 -4.14 18.21 8.39
CA ILE A 196 -3.36 17.18 7.69
C ILE A 196 -2.85 17.77 6.37
N LEU A 197 -1.54 17.65 6.14
CA LEU A 197 -0.88 18.06 4.89
C LEU A 197 -0.19 16.86 4.24
N SER A 198 -0.57 16.54 3.00
CA SER A 198 0.03 15.45 2.23
C SER A 198 -0.06 15.67 0.72
N CYS A 199 0.74 14.94 -0.05
CA CYS A 199 0.76 15.02 -1.51
C CYS A 199 -0.49 14.51 -2.23
N HIS A 200 -1.43 13.90 -1.50
CA HIS A 200 -2.74 13.51 -2.07
C HIS A 200 -3.72 14.68 -2.15
N GLN A 201 -3.36 15.84 -1.61
CA GLN A 201 -4.18 17.04 -1.61
C GLN A 201 -3.80 17.96 -2.77
N ALA A 202 -4.80 18.44 -3.51
CA ALA A 202 -4.59 19.26 -4.70
C ALA A 202 -3.81 20.57 -4.44
N TYR A 203 -3.90 21.14 -3.25
CA TYR A 203 -3.23 22.38 -2.84
C TYR A 203 -1.83 22.16 -2.26
N VAL A 204 -1.29 20.93 -2.29
CA VAL A 204 0.07 20.63 -1.86
C VAL A 204 0.90 20.26 -3.07
N ARG A 205 1.94 21.06 -3.39
CA ARG A 205 2.92 20.70 -4.41
C ARG A 205 4.02 19.86 -3.79
N CYS A 206 4.46 18.84 -4.53
CA CYS A 206 5.39 17.85 -4.02
C CYS A 206 6.60 17.66 -4.91
N ARG A 207 7.68 17.23 -4.28
CA ARG A 207 8.82 16.59 -4.95
C ARG A 207 8.56 15.09 -4.99
N ASN A 208 8.81 14.50 -6.14
CA ASN A 208 8.76 13.05 -6.30
C ASN A 208 10.18 12.51 -6.43
N VAL A 209 10.50 11.55 -5.56
CA VAL A 209 11.71 10.75 -5.64
C VAL A 209 11.30 9.35 -6.08
N THR A 210 11.76 8.93 -7.25
CA THR A 210 11.39 7.63 -7.82
C THR A 210 12.57 6.70 -7.95
N PHE A 211 12.32 5.41 -7.75
CA PHE A 211 13.26 4.33 -8.00
C PHE A 211 12.52 3.07 -8.46
N PHE A 212 13.23 2.19 -9.16
CA PHE A 212 12.66 0.97 -9.70
C PHE A 212 12.97 -0.22 -8.80
N ILE A 213 11.96 -1.08 -8.57
CA ILE A 213 12.14 -2.35 -7.88
C ILE A 213 11.66 -3.47 -8.81
N ALA A 214 12.56 -4.43 -9.06
CA ALA A 214 12.26 -5.60 -9.87
C ALA A 214 11.37 -6.61 -9.12
N ASP A 215 11.69 -6.89 -7.85
CA ASP A 215 10.92 -7.80 -7.00
C ASP A 215 10.93 -7.31 -5.55
N PHE A 216 9.74 -7.05 -5.00
CA PHE A 216 9.53 -6.71 -3.60
C PHE A 216 8.73 -7.82 -2.94
N THR A 217 9.46 -8.75 -2.32
CA THR A 217 8.92 -9.98 -1.74
C THR A 217 8.25 -9.70 -0.38
N PRO A 218 7.23 -10.50 -0.01
CA PRO A 218 6.71 -10.50 1.34
C PRO A 218 7.80 -10.95 2.33
N SER A 219 8.35 -10.02 3.09
CA SER A 219 9.31 -10.35 4.15
C SER A 219 9.37 -9.25 5.20
N PRO A 220 9.09 -9.56 6.48
CA PRO A 220 9.27 -8.62 7.58
C PRO A 220 10.75 -8.45 7.98
N GLN A 221 11.65 -9.27 7.45
CA GLN A 221 13.06 -9.31 7.89
C GLN A 221 13.94 -8.34 7.11
N ILE A 222 13.54 -7.98 5.89
CA ILE A 222 14.30 -7.08 5.01
C ILE A 222 13.33 -6.03 4.46
N PRO A 223 12.95 -5.03 5.27
CA PRO A 223 12.10 -3.96 4.81
C PRO A 223 12.87 -3.05 3.85
N LEU A 224 12.13 -2.43 2.93
CA LEU A 224 12.64 -1.32 2.14
C LEU A 224 12.71 -0.07 3.03
N GLN A 225 13.91 0.49 3.16
CA GLN A 225 14.18 1.65 4.01
C GLN A 225 14.52 2.87 3.14
N ILE A 226 13.83 3.98 3.39
CA ILE A 226 14.02 5.24 2.68
C ILE A 226 14.40 6.28 3.71
N GLU A 227 15.66 6.70 3.69
CA GLU A 227 16.20 7.70 4.60
C GLU A 227 16.33 9.04 3.89
N LEU A 228 15.75 10.08 4.48
CA LEU A 228 15.71 11.43 3.95
C LEU A 228 16.24 12.40 5.00
N GLU A 229 17.01 13.39 4.56
CA GLU A 229 17.30 14.58 5.36
C GLU A 229 16.57 15.77 4.76
N LEU A 230 15.64 16.35 5.52
CA LEU A 230 14.68 17.35 5.07
C LEU A 230 14.89 18.67 5.80
N ASP A 231 14.90 19.76 5.07
CA ASP A 231 14.88 21.12 5.62
C ASP A 231 13.44 21.61 5.68
N VAL A 232 12.94 21.82 6.90
CA VAL A 232 11.58 22.35 7.15
C VAL A 232 11.63 23.78 7.66
N GLN A 233 10.55 24.53 7.41
CA GLN A 233 10.37 25.88 7.94
C GLN A 233 9.14 25.94 8.87
N PRO A 234 9.27 25.56 10.16
CA PRO A 234 8.14 25.53 11.09
C PRO A 234 7.38 26.86 11.17
N LYS A 235 8.08 28.00 11.26
CA LYS A 235 7.45 29.34 11.32
C LYS A 235 6.63 29.67 10.08
N ALA A 236 6.95 29.11 8.92
CA ALA A 236 6.19 29.42 7.71
C ALA A 236 4.72 28.99 7.85
N LEU A 237 4.45 27.92 8.62
CA LEU A 237 3.10 27.41 8.89
C LEU A 237 2.21 28.42 9.62
N LEU A 238 2.77 29.42 10.31
CA LEU A 238 1.98 30.52 10.89
C LEU A 238 1.22 31.32 9.82
N LYS A 239 1.70 31.34 8.56
CA LYS A 239 0.98 31.97 7.45
C LYS A 239 -0.32 31.24 7.13
N LEU A 240 -0.38 29.94 7.42
CA LEU A 240 -1.60 29.15 7.23
C LEU A 240 -2.60 29.47 8.35
N PHE A 241 -2.16 29.68 9.58
CA PHE A 241 -3.03 29.89 10.73
C PHE A 241 -2.53 31.03 11.65
N PRO A 242 -2.59 32.30 11.20
CA PRO A 242 -1.94 33.41 11.91
C PRO A 242 -2.59 33.71 13.26
N ASP A 243 -3.92 33.61 13.34
CA ASP A 243 -4.72 34.02 14.49
C ASP A 243 -5.18 32.84 15.36
N GLU A 244 -4.74 31.62 15.05
CA GLU A 244 -5.22 30.41 15.73
C GLU A 244 -4.20 29.85 16.72
N ASP A 245 -4.57 29.93 17.99
CA ASP A 245 -3.93 29.23 19.09
C ASP A 245 -4.36 27.74 19.12
N ASN A 246 -3.50 26.88 19.69
CA ASN A 246 -3.76 25.43 19.84
C ASN A 246 -3.97 24.71 18.51
N THR A 247 -3.13 25.04 17.53
CA THR A 247 -3.14 24.41 16.21
C THR A 247 -2.17 23.25 16.16
N LEU A 248 -2.60 22.12 15.61
CA LEU A 248 -1.78 20.94 15.32
C LEU A 248 -1.75 20.72 13.81
N VAL A 249 -0.57 20.60 13.22
CA VAL A 249 -0.36 20.33 11.79
C VAL A 249 0.46 19.05 11.65
N SER A 250 -0.10 18.04 11.00
CA SER A 250 0.60 16.80 10.65
C SER A 250 0.97 16.79 9.18
N LEU A 251 2.27 16.71 8.91
CA LEU A 251 2.82 16.64 7.57
C LEU A 251 3.24 15.19 7.25
N PHE A 252 2.71 14.64 6.18
CA PHE A 252 2.97 13.26 5.77
C PHE A 252 3.83 13.21 4.50
N VAL A 253 4.92 12.44 4.57
CA VAL A 253 5.66 11.98 3.38
C VAL A 253 5.04 10.66 2.95
N THR A 254 4.62 10.54 1.69
CA THR A 254 3.85 9.38 1.22
C THR A 254 4.65 8.53 0.25
N VAL A 255 4.48 7.21 0.32
CA VAL A 255 5.09 6.25 -0.61
C VAL A 255 3.99 5.64 -1.47
N ASP A 256 4.16 5.64 -2.78
CA ASP A 256 3.25 5.03 -3.75
C ASP A 256 3.97 4.05 -4.66
N PHE A 257 3.20 3.09 -5.18
CA PHE A 257 3.66 2.08 -6.11
C PHE A 257 2.97 2.30 -7.45
N VAL A 258 3.75 2.66 -8.46
CA VAL A 258 3.26 2.99 -9.79
C VAL A 258 3.55 1.82 -10.74
N HIS A 259 2.57 1.48 -11.58
CA HIS A 259 2.62 0.37 -12.54
C HIS A 259 2.69 -1.04 -11.92
N ALA A 260 2.31 -1.19 -10.66
CA ALA A 260 2.20 -2.51 -10.05
C ALA A 260 1.11 -3.34 -10.75
N GLN A 261 1.45 -4.57 -11.13
CA GLN A 261 0.48 -5.56 -11.63
C GLN A 261 -0.30 -6.24 -10.49
N THR A 262 0.13 -5.99 -9.25
CA THR A 262 -0.47 -6.49 -8.02
C THR A 262 -1.37 -5.40 -7.45
N GLU A 263 -2.58 -5.75 -7.00
CA GLU A 263 -3.42 -4.83 -6.24
C GLU A 263 -2.76 -4.56 -4.89
N ILE A 264 -2.52 -3.28 -4.56
CA ILE A 264 -1.80 -2.88 -3.35
C ILE A 264 -2.74 -2.15 -2.42
N HIS A 265 -2.96 -2.71 -1.22
CA HIS A 265 -3.62 -2.02 -0.13
C HIS A 265 -2.55 -1.44 0.80
N LYS A 266 -2.57 -0.13 1.00
CA LYS A 266 -1.51 0.58 1.72
C LYS A 266 -2.01 1.14 3.05
N SER A 267 -1.27 0.86 4.12
CA SER A 267 -1.35 1.54 5.40
C SER A 267 -0.16 2.50 5.55
N THR A 268 -0.37 3.67 6.14
CA THR A 268 0.70 4.65 6.38
C THR A 268 0.57 5.23 7.77
N GLN A 269 1.68 5.19 8.52
CA GLN A 269 1.77 5.67 9.89
C GLN A 269 2.96 6.61 10.05
N GLY A 270 2.85 7.54 11.00
CA GLY A 270 3.87 8.55 11.28
C GLY A 270 3.70 9.81 10.46
N SER A 271 3.88 10.95 11.13
CA SER A 271 3.90 12.28 10.54
C SER A 271 4.96 13.13 11.23
N ILE A 272 5.32 14.23 10.58
CA ILE A 272 6.03 15.33 11.23
C ILE A 272 4.96 16.24 11.84
N VAL A 273 5.02 16.47 13.15
CA VAL A 273 4.00 17.21 13.88
C VAL A 273 4.48 18.63 14.18
N PHE A 274 3.78 19.63 13.69
CA PHE A 274 4.02 21.03 14.07
C PHE A 274 2.87 21.48 14.95
N TYR A 275 3.18 22.19 16.02
CA TYR A 275 2.16 22.64 16.93
C TYR A 275 2.41 24.05 17.43
N ARG A 276 1.31 24.72 17.80
CA ARG A 276 1.32 26.04 18.41
C ARG A 276 0.54 25.97 19.72
N THR A 277 1.17 26.23 20.86
CA THR A 277 0.45 26.35 22.13
C THR A 277 -0.03 27.77 22.32
N GLY A 278 -1.34 27.97 22.48
CA GLY A 278 -1.84 29.26 22.97
C GLY A 278 -1.41 29.53 24.40
N SER A 279 -1.76 30.72 24.90
CA SER A 279 -1.61 31.08 26.32
C SER A 279 -2.62 30.33 27.21
N GLY A 280 -2.58 28.99 27.21
CA GLY A 280 -3.53 28.18 27.95
C GLY A 280 -3.33 26.67 27.76
N VAL A 281 -2.81 26.04 28.81
CA VAL A 281 -2.63 24.59 29.06
C VAL A 281 -1.61 23.87 28.15
N PRO A 282 -0.58 23.22 28.73
CA PRO A 282 0.48 22.59 27.96
C PRO A 282 0.03 21.31 27.23
N MET A 283 0.51 21.17 26.00
CA MET A 283 0.04 20.20 25.00
C MET A 283 0.23 18.72 25.36
N TRP A 284 1.05 18.38 26.36
CA TRP A 284 1.22 17.00 26.84
C TRP A 284 -0.07 16.38 27.40
N VAL A 285 -1.06 17.20 27.78
CA VAL A 285 -2.40 16.75 28.18
C VAL A 285 -3.13 16.05 27.01
N TYR A 286 -2.91 16.48 25.77
CA TYR A 286 -3.57 15.89 24.59
C TYR A 286 -2.79 14.69 24.03
N VAL A 287 -1.45 14.73 24.06
CA VAL A 287 -0.59 13.63 23.59
C VAL A 287 -0.79 12.35 24.42
N LEU A 288 -1.00 12.48 25.74
CA LEU A 288 -1.33 11.33 26.60
C LEU A 288 -2.70 10.73 26.32
N SER A 289 -3.68 11.52 25.85
CA SER A 289 -5.03 11.00 25.55
C SER A 289 -5.07 10.11 24.30
N VAL A 290 -4.21 10.36 23.31
CA VAL A 290 -4.08 9.54 22.10
C VAL A 290 -3.33 8.22 22.40
N LEU A 291 -2.38 8.23 23.33
CA LEU A 291 -1.62 7.04 23.73
C LEU A 291 -2.40 6.11 24.69
N LEU A 292 -3.24 6.63 25.59
CA LEU A 292 -4.06 5.78 26.47
C LEU A 292 -5.27 5.15 25.76
N GLY A 293 -5.81 5.78 24.72
CA GLY A 293 -6.92 5.20 23.94
C GLY A 293 -6.50 3.99 23.09
N ALA A 294 -5.23 3.89 22.70
CA ALA A 294 -4.67 2.78 21.93
C ALA A 294 -4.17 1.60 22.79
N LEU A 295 -4.17 1.73 24.11
CA LEU A 295 -3.71 0.69 25.05
C LEU A 295 -4.84 -0.01 25.80
N ILE A 296 -6.11 0.40 25.59
CA ILE A 296 -7.30 -0.17 26.25
C ILE A 296 -8.40 -0.60 25.24
N LEU A 297 -8.04 -0.84 23.97
CA LEU A 297 -8.94 -1.48 23.00
C LEU A 297 -8.23 -2.56 22.20
#